data_AF-A0A8T3S8T3-F1
#
_entry.id   AF-A0A8T3S8T3-F1
#
_cell.length_a   1.000
_cell.length_b   1.000
_cell.length_c   1.000
_cell.angle_alpha   90.00
_cell.angle_beta   90.00
_cell.angle_gamma   90.00
#
_symmetry.space_group_name_H-M   'P 1'
#
loop_
_entity.id
_entity.type
_entity.pdbx_description
1 polymer ?
#
loop_
_entity_poly.entity_id
_entity_poly.type
_entity_poly.pdbx_seq_one_letter_code
_entity_poly.pdbx_strand_id
1 'polypeptide(L)'
;SYAASRWDIYRRVRLPASVPYLFTALKVAATASIVGAIIGEGPGGVPEGLGRAIINFNQQYITGPEKLWATIFIAALVGICFYLLVQVAESLTLRGRRAARA
;
A
#
# COMPACT_ATOMS: atom_id res chain seq x y z
N SER A 1 -40.74 -4.87 5.18
CA SER A 1 -39.71 -4.82 4.12
C SER A 1 -40.02 -3.72 3.12
N TYR A 2 -39.10 -2.80 2.87
CA TYR A 2 -39.31 -1.58 2.05
C TYR A 2 -39.46 -1.80 0.52
N ALA A 3 -39.97 -2.95 0.07
CA ALA A 3 -40.13 -3.29 -1.37
C ALA A 3 -38.88 -3.03 -2.26
N ALA A 4 -37.68 -2.94 -1.66
CA ALA A 4 -36.45 -2.62 -2.37
C ALA A 4 -35.93 -3.84 -3.13
N SER A 5 -35.49 -3.64 -4.38
CA SER A 5 -34.91 -4.71 -5.17
C SER A 5 -33.59 -5.20 -4.55
N ARG A 6 -33.17 -6.43 -4.86
CA ARG A 6 -31.87 -6.97 -4.41
C ARG A 6 -30.71 -6.04 -4.78
N TRP A 7 -30.84 -5.34 -5.91
CA TRP A 7 -29.84 -4.41 -6.40
C TRP A 7 -29.79 -3.10 -5.60
N ASP A 8 -30.95 -2.60 -5.16
CA ASP A 8 -31.03 -1.42 -4.29
C ASP A 8 -30.39 -1.69 -2.93
N ILE A 9 -30.64 -2.87 -2.35
CA ILE A 9 -30.02 -3.30 -1.10
C ILE A 9 -28.50 -3.43 -1.27
N TYR A 10 -28.04 -4.02 -2.37
CA TYR A 10 -26.61 -4.16 -2.64
C TYR A 10 -25.91 -2.80 -2.74
N ARG A 11 -26.45 -1.88 -3.54
CA ARG A 11 -25.82 -0.58 -3.79
C ARG A 11 -25.92 0.40 -2.63
N ARG A 12 -27.05 0.43 -1.92
CA ARG A 12 -27.32 1.44 -0.87
C ARG A 12 -26.97 0.98 0.54
N VAL A 13 -26.84 -0.33 0.78
CA VAL A 13 -26.58 -0.87 2.11
C VAL A 13 -25.27 -1.64 2.15
N ARG A 14 -25.10 -2.66 1.29
CA ARG A 14 -23.93 -3.56 1.35
C ARG A 14 -22.64 -2.90 0.88
N LEU A 15 -22.64 -2.29 -0.31
CA LEU A 15 -21.49 -1.57 -0.84
C LEU A 15 -20.99 -0.49 0.12
N PRO A 16 -21.86 0.40 0.66
CA PRO A 16 -21.36 1.39 1.57
C PRO A 16 -20.86 0.80 2.88
N ALA A 17 -21.53 -0.20 3.45
CA ALA A 17 -21.07 -0.85 4.67
C ALA A 17 -19.70 -1.53 4.53
N SER A 18 -19.32 -2.01 3.33
CA SER A 18 -18.04 -2.70 3.11
C SER A 18 -16.85 -1.78 2.86
N VAL A 19 -17.06 -0.50 2.49
CA VAL A 19 -15.97 0.45 2.16
C VAL A 19 -14.86 0.52 3.24
N PRO A 20 -15.15 0.64 4.54
CA PRO A 20 -14.10 0.67 5.57
C PRO A 20 -13.27 -0.62 5.59
N TYR A 21 -13.93 -1.77 5.44
CA TYR A 21 -13.25 -3.08 5.39
C TYR A 21 -12.39 -3.23 4.14
N LEU A 22 -12.83 -2.68 3.01
CA LEU A 22 -12.03 -2.64 1.79
C LEU A 22 -10.73 -1.85 2.00
N PHE A 23 -10.79 -0.69 2.65
CA PHE A 23 -9.60 0.10 2.94
C PHE A 23 -8.65 -0.59 3.92
N THR A 24 -9.16 -1.32 4.93
CA THR A 24 -8.28 -2.14 5.79
C THR A 24 -7.52 -3.19 5.00
N ALA A 25 -8.18 -3.88 4.06
CA ALA A 25 -7.51 -4.83 3.17
C ALA A 25 -6.53 -4.12 2.22
N LEU A 26 -6.89 -2.95 1.69
CA LEU A 26 -6.04 -2.18 0.78
C LEU A 26 -4.73 -1.74 1.45
N LYS A 27 -4.75 -1.38 2.74
CA LYS A 27 -3.54 -1.00 3.49
C LYS A 27 -2.54 -2.15 3.56
N VAL A 28 -3.02 -3.36 3.83
CA VAL A 28 -2.20 -4.57 3.91
C VAL A 28 -1.69 -4.96 2.52
N ALA A 29 -2.55 -4.88 1.50
CA ALA A 29 -2.17 -5.16 0.12
C ALA A 29 -1.12 -4.17 -0.40
N ALA A 30 -1.23 -2.89 -0.03
CA ALA A 30 -0.30 -1.86 -0.45
C ALA A 30 1.11 -2.10 0.10
N THR A 31 1.26 -2.45 1.38
CA THR A 31 2.58 -2.79 1.93
C THR A 31 3.15 -4.07 1.31
N ALA A 32 2.32 -5.09 1.08
CA ALA A 32 2.73 -6.32 0.41
C ALA A 32 3.17 -6.09 -1.04
N SER A 33 2.53 -5.14 -1.75
CA SER A 33 2.87 -4.82 -3.14
C SER A 33 4.30 -4.31 -3.32
N ILE A 34 4.83 -3.58 -2.33
CA ILE A 34 6.19 -3.01 -2.38
C ILE A 34 7.23 -4.11 -2.23
N VAL A 35 7.00 -5.04 -1.30
CA VAL A 35 7.85 -6.23 -1.16
C VAL A 35 7.82 -7.05 -2.46
N GLY A 36 6.64 -7.23 -3.04
CA GLY A 36 6.48 -7.89 -4.34
C GLY A 36 7.22 -7.18 -5.48
N ALA A 37 7.17 -5.85 -5.53
CA ALA A 37 7.88 -5.04 -6.52
C ALA A 37 9.39 -5.18 -6.37
N ILE A 38 9.93 -5.04 -5.15
CA ILE A 38 11.36 -5.18 -4.85
C ILE A 38 11.88 -6.58 -5.24
N ILE A 39 11.11 -7.63 -4.92
CA ILE A 39 11.48 -9.01 -5.30
C ILE A 39 11.37 -9.19 -6.83
N GLY A 40 10.32 -8.63 -7.44
CA GLY A 40 10.06 -8.71 -8.88
C GLY A 40 11.10 -7.99 -9.75
N GLU A 41 11.74 -6.94 -9.23
CA GLU A 41 12.84 -6.24 -9.91
C GLU A 41 14.02 -7.18 -10.23
N GLY A 42 14.24 -8.23 -9.41
CA GLY A 42 15.34 -9.18 -9.57
C GLY A 42 15.29 -9.93 -10.91
N PRO A 43 14.31 -10.82 -11.13
CA PRO A 43 14.17 -11.55 -12.39
C PRO A 43 13.84 -10.66 -13.58
N GLY A 44 13.24 -9.48 -13.33
CA GLY A 44 12.82 -8.54 -14.38
C GLY A 44 13.98 -7.87 -15.14
N GLY A 45 15.24 -8.10 -14.74
CA GLY A 45 16.40 -7.55 -15.45
C GLY A 45 16.49 -6.02 -15.37
N VAL A 46 15.78 -5.39 -14.43
CA VAL A 46 15.80 -3.95 -14.26
C VAL A 46 17.22 -3.53 -13.85
N PRO A 47 17.90 -2.67 -14.65
CA PRO A 47 19.28 -2.30 -14.37
C PRO A 47 19.41 -1.44 -13.12
N GLU A 48 18.38 -0.65 -12.81
CA GLU A 48 18.35 0.30 -11.70
C GLU A 48 17.04 0.12 -10.91
N GLY A 49 17.15 -0.20 -9.63
CA GLY A 49 16.00 -0.47 -8.76
C GLY A 49 16.43 -0.64 -7.31
N LEU A 50 15.49 -0.51 -6.38
CA LEU A 50 15.76 -0.65 -4.95
C LEU A 50 16.24 -2.06 -4.60
N GLY A 51 15.63 -3.10 -5.19
CA GLY A 51 16.05 -4.49 -4.99
C GLY A 51 17.46 -4.75 -5.51
N ARG A 52 17.79 -4.20 -6.69
CA ARG A 52 19.14 -4.30 -7.26
C ARG A 52 20.17 -3.54 -6.41
N ALA A 53 19.83 -2.35 -5.93
CA ALA A 53 20.70 -1.54 -5.06
C ALA A 53 21.04 -2.28 -3.76
N ILE A 54 20.06 -2.95 -3.13
CA ILE A 54 20.30 -3.77 -1.93
C ILE A 54 21.32 -4.87 -2.21
N ILE A 55 21.18 -5.60 -3.33
CA ILE A 55 22.11 -6.68 -3.70
C ILE A 55 23.52 -6.13 -3.97
N ASN A 56 23.63 -5.06 -4.75
CA ASN A 56 24.93 -4.46 -5.10
C ASN A 56 25.66 -3.93 -3.86
N PHE A 57 24.96 -3.22 -2.97
CA PHE A 57 25.57 -2.71 -1.74
C PHE A 57 25.84 -3.80 -0.71
N ASN A 58 25.09 -4.91 -0.73
CA ASN A 58 25.42 -6.08 0.08
C ASN A 58 26.76 -6.69 -0.35
N GLN A 59 27.06 -6.75 -1.66
CA GLN A 59 28.38 -7.20 -2.14
C GLN A 59 29.51 -6.23 -1.76
N GLN A 60 29.22 -4.93 -1.66
CA GLN A 60 30.18 -3.89 -1.25
C GLN A 60 30.20 -3.63 0.26
N TYR A 61 29.66 -4.55 1.08
CA TYR A 61 29.50 -4.33 2.51
C TYR A 61 30.82 -4.04 3.24
N ILE A 62 31.94 -4.63 2.79
CA ILE A 62 33.27 -4.43 3.40
C ILE A 62 33.79 -3.02 3.14
N THR A 63 33.45 -2.40 2.00
CA THR A 63 34.02 -1.12 1.55
C THR A 63 33.13 0.08 1.84
N GLY A 64 31.84 -0.13 2.16
CA GLY A 64 30.90 0.96 2.44
C GLY A 64 29.56 0.46 2.98
N PRO A 65 29.51 -0.07 4.22
CA PRO A 65 28.28 -0.62 4.82
C PRO A 65 27.17 0.42 4.98
N GLU A 66 27.51 1.70 5.08
CA GLU A 66 26.56 2.81 5.18
C GLU A 66 25.57 2.87 4.01
N LYS A 67 26.00 2.48 2.80
CA LYS A 67 25.14 2.51 1.60
C LYS A 67 24.04 1.46 1.66
N LEU A 68 24.35 0.28 2.20
CA LEU A 68 23.35 -0.79 2.38
C LEU A 68 22.27 -0.33 3.35
N TRP A 69 22.67 0.18 4.52
CA TRP A 69 21.73 0.68 5.52
C TRP A 69 20.91 1.87 5.02
N ALA A 70 21.52 2.82 4.33
CA ALA A 70 20.80 3.93 3.70
C ALA A 70 19.72 3.43 2.73
N THR A 71 20.03 2.41 1.93
CA THR A 71 19.07 1.81 0.99
C THR A 71 17.91 1.11 1.71
N ILE A 72 18.19 0.39 2.80
CA ILE A 72 17.15 -0.23 3.64
C ILE A 72 16.24 0.84 4.25
N PHE A 73 16.82 1.94 4.74
CA PHE A 73 16.05 3.08 5.27
C PHE A 73 15.15 3.70 4.19
N ILE A 74 15.66 3.91 2.97
CA ILE A 74 14.86 4.42 1.85
C ILE A 74 13.72 3.45 1.51
N ALA A 75 14.00 2.14 1.45
CA ALA A 75 12.97 1.13 1.18
C ALA A 75 11.87 1.14 2.25
N ALA A 76 12.23 1.27 3.53
CA ALA A 76 11.27 1.40 4.62
C ALA A 76 10.43 2.69 4.49
N LEU A 77 11.05 3.81 4.12
CA LEU A 77 10.37 5.09 3.93
C LEU A 77 9.36 5.03 2.78
N VAL A 78 9.72 4.41 1.66
CA VAL A 78 8.80 4.14 0.54
C VAL A 78 7.61 3.28 1.00
N GLY A 79 7.89 2.25 1.80
CA GLY A 79 6.89 1.42 2.49
C GLY A 79 5.85 2.24 3.27
N ILE A 80 6.35 3.10 4.14
CA ILE A 80 5.53 3.98 4.98
C ILE A 80 4.75 4.98 4.13
N CYS A 81 5.39 5.60 3.13
CA CYS A 81 4.73 6.54 2.23
C CYS A 81 3.52 5.91 1.52
N PHE A 82 3.64 4.70 1.00
CA PHE A 82 2.53 4.00 0.36
C PHE A 82 1.39 3.68 1.34
N TYR A 83 1.72 3.23 2.55
CA TYR A 83 0.72 3.03 3.60
C TYR A 83 -0.04 4.33 3.92
N LEU A 84 0.70 5.44 4.08
CA LEU A 84 0.12 6.75 4.35
C LEU A 84 -0.77 7.24 3.19
N LEU A 85 -0.38 6.99 1.94
CA LEU A 85 -1.22 7.31 0.77
C LEU A 85 -2.57 6.58 0.85
N VAL A 86 -2.56 5.29 1.19
CA VAL A 86 -3.81 4.54 1.37
C VAL A 86 -4.62 5.07 2.56
N GLN A 87 -3.95 5.42 3.66
CA GLN A 87 -4.61 5.99 4.83
C GLN A 87 -5.27 7.35 4.52
N VAL A 88 -4.61 8.21 3.74
CA VAL A 88 -5.18 9.47 3.28
C VAL A 88 -6.37 9.22 2.36
N ALA A 89 -6.27 8.27 1.43
CA ALA A 89 -7.37 7.89 0.54
C ALA A 89 -8.59 7.37 1.32
N GLU A 90 -8.37 6.54 2.34
CA GLU A 90 -9.43 6.09 3.25
C GLU A 90 -10.06 7.28 3.99
N SER A 91 -9.23 8.15 4.58
CA SER A 91 -9.68 9.33 5.31
C SER A 91 -10.56 10.23 4.44
N LEU A 92 -10.13 10.56 3.22
CA LEU A 92 -10.89 11.37 2.27
C LEU A 92 -12.23 10.73 1.91
N THR A 93 -12.23 9.42 1.63
CA THR A 93 -13.45 8.68 1.24
C THR A 93 -14.45 8.57 2.40
N LEU A 94 -13.96 8.40 3.64
CA LEU A 94 -14.81 8.27 4.82
C LEU A 94 -15.20 9.64 5.42
N ARG A 95 -14.47 10.72 5.11
CA ARG A 95 -14.77 12.09 5.59
C ARG A 95 -16.15 12.55 5.16
N GLY A 96 -16.56 12.25 3.93
CA GLY A 96 -17.92 12.55 3.43
C GLY A 96 -19.04 11.80 4.18
N ARG A 97 -18.73 10.69 4.84
CA ARG A 97 -19.72 9.92 5.64
C ARG A 97 -19.82 10.34 7.10
N ARG A 98 -18.73 10.85 7.67
CA ARG A 98 -18.74 11.41 9.02
C ARG A 98 -19.58 12.69 9.07
N ALA A 99 -19.53 13.51 8.02
CA ALA A 99 -20.37 14.71 7.90
C ALA A 99 -21.87 14.43 7.73
N ALA A 100 -22.26 13.26 7.23
CA ALA A 100 -23.67 12.87 7.08
C ALA A 100 -24.29 12.20 8.33
N ARG A 101 -23.52 12.05 9.40
CA ARG A 101 -23.94 11.48 10.70
C ARG A 101 -23.94 12.51 11.84
N ALA A 102 -23.51 13.74 11.59
CA ALA A 102 -23.58 14.88 12.50
C ALA A 102 -24.74 15.79 12.09
#